data_AF-A0A530C1J1-F1
#
_entry.id   AF-A0A530C1J1-F1
#
_cell.length_a   1.000
_cell.length_b   1.000
_cell.length_c   1.000
_cell.angle_alpha   90.00
_cell.angle_beta   90.00
_cell.angle_gamma   90.00
#
_symmetry.space_group_name_H-M   'P 1'
#
loop_
_entity.id
_entity.type
_entity.pdbx_description
1 polymer ?
#
loop_
_entity_poly.entity_id
_entity_poly.type
_entity_poly.pdbx_seq_one_letter_code
_entity_poly.pdbx_strand_id
1 'polypeptide(L)'
;MPKTAADPWNATPNETNFGQRGAQITPNDDADLDTVSKGLVVLISGTLVFIPADNEDNETLTYGTLPVGAVVPYFVRRVLATGTTATVASIDG
;
A
#
# COMPACT_ATOMS: atom_id res chain seq x y z
N MET A 1 12.61 18.33 -7.23
CA MET A 1 14.02 18.39 -6.78
C MET A 1 14.54 16.96 -6.72
N PRO A 2 15.71 16.63 -7.30
CA PRO A 2 16.31 15.31 -7.11
C PRO A 2 16.66 15.08 -5.63
N LYS A 3 16.67 13.83 -5.16
CA LYS A 3 17.08 13.53 -3.79
C LYS A 3 18.54 13.98 -3.60
N THR A 4 18.81 14.73 -2.54
CA THR A 4 20.14 15.26 -2.23
C THR A 4 20.86 14.42 -1.18
N ALA A 5 20.12 13.68 -0.34
CA ALA A 5 20.70 12.76 0.63
C ALA A 5 21.26 11.50 -0.05
N ALA A 6 22.52 11.17 0.23
CA ALA A 6 23.11 9.89 -0.11
C ALA A 6 22.55 8.81 0.82
N ASP A 7 22.08 7.71 0.24
CA ASP A 7 21.56 6.56 0.97
C ASP A 7 22.61 5.45 0.96
N PRO A 8 23.35 5.23 2.07
CA PRO A 8 24.34 4.15 2.14
C PRO A 8 23.71 2.76 2.28
N TRP A 9 22.38 2.67 2.41
CA TRP A 9 21.61 1.42 2.45
C TRP A 9 20.81 1.16 1.16
N ASN A 10 21.14 1.87 0.07
CA ASN A 10 20.53 1.68 -1.23
C ASN A 10 20.88 0.31 -1.82
N ALA A 11 20.12 -0.71 -1.43
CA ALA A 11 20.20 -2.08 -1.89
C ALA A 11 19.02 -2.41 -2.81
N THR A 12 19.14 -3.47 -3.61
CA THR A 12 18.00 -3.97 -4.39
C THR A 12 16.85 -4.36 -3.44
N PRO A 13 15.64 -3.83 -3.63
CA PRO A 13 14.46 -4.20 -2.87
C PRO A 13 14.15 -5.69 -2.87
N ASN A 14 13.64 -6.22 -1.75
CA ASN A 14 13.19 -7.61 -1.61
C ASN A 14 12.11 -7.71 -0.51
N GLU A 15 11.55 -8.89 -0.30
CA GLU A 15 10.46 -9.15 0.65
C GLU A 15 10.86 -8.98 2.13
N THR A 16 12.15 -9.05 2.46
CA THR A 16 12.65 -9.00 3.84
C THR A 16 13.19 -7.64 4.28
N ASN A 17 13.45 -6.73 3.34
CA ASN A 17 13.97 -5.40 3.66
C ASN A 17 12.85 -4.36 3.90
N PHE A 18 13.22 -3.17 4.36
CA PHE A 18 12.26 -2.07 4.57
C PHE A 18 11.76 -1.46 3.24
N GLY A 19 10.72 -0.64 3.33
CA GLY A 19 10.32 0.23 2.22
C GLY A 19 11.37 1.31 1.96
N GLN A 20 11.70 1.54 0.71
CA GLN A 20 12.62 2.58 0.22
C GLN A 20 11.87 3.78 -0.39
N ARG A 21 10.61 3.58 -0.79
CA ARG A 21 9.74 4.59 -1.41
C ARG A 21 8.32 4.44 -0.86
N GLY A 22 7.48 5.42 -1.19
CA GLY A 22 6.05 5.37 -0.90
C GLY A 22 5.33 6.53 -1.57
N ALA A 23 4.05 6.33 -1.83
CA ALA A 23 3.14 7.34 -2.36
C ALA A 23 1.77 7.20 -1.68
N GLN A 24 1.06 8.31 -1.54
CA GLN A 24 -0.34 8.25 -1.13
C GLN A 24 -1.15 7.58 -2.24
N ILE A 25 -1.97 6.60 -1.87
CA ILE A 25 -2.77 5.84 -2.83
C ILE A 25 -4.10 6.56 -3.05
N THR A 26 -4.47 6.69 -4.31
CA THR A 26 -5.84 7.02 -4.72
C THR A 26 -6.57 5.71 -5.01
N PRO A 27 -7.59 5.34 -4.22
CA PRO A 27 -8.35 4.13 -4.46
C PRO A 27 -9.02 4.09 -5.84
N ASN A 28 -9.07 2.91 -6.46
CA ASN A 28 -9.68 2.67 -7.76
C ASN A 28 -10.22 1.23 -7.83
N ASP A 29 -11.46 1.05 -8.31
CA ASP A 29 -12.08 -0.27 -8.42
C ASP A 29 -11.61 -1.04 -9.66
N ASP A 30 -11.19 -0.34 -10.70
CA ASP A 30 -10.92 -0.88 -12.04
C ASP A 30 -9.43 -0.95 -12.41
N ALA A 31 -8.56 -0.28 -11.65
CA ALA A 31 -7.14 -0.20 -11.96
C ALA A 31 -6.26 -0.64 -10.78
N ASP A 32 -5.31 -1.51 -11.08
CA ASP A 32 -4.21 -1.85 -10.16
C ASP A 32 -3.25 -0.67 -9.99
N LEU A 33 -2.45 -0.72 -8.92
CA LEU A 33 -1.31 0.16 -8.70
C LEU A 33 -0.25 -0.09 -9.77
N ASP A 34 0.48 0.96 -10.16
CA ASP A 34 1.58 0.86 -11.14
C ASP A 34 2.64 -0.19 -10.75
N THR A 35 2.84 -0.36 -9.44
CA THR A 35 3.68 -1.41 -8.85
C THR A 35 3.00 -1.99 -7.63
N VAL A 36 3.10 -3.31 -7.45
CA VAL A 36 2.65 -4.00 -6.22
C VAL A 36 3.37 -3.40 -5.01
N SER A 37 2.60 -2.94 -4.03
CA SER A 37 3.15 -2.41 -2.79
C SER A 37 3.49 -3.55 -1.81
N LYS A 38 4.55 -3.40 -1.01
CA LYS A 38 4.95 -4.40 0.00
C LYS A 38 4.06 -4.43 1.23
N GLY A 39 3.30 -3.37 1.41
CA GLY A 39 2.40 -3.17 2.52
C GLY A 39 1.82 -1.77 2.45
N LEU A 40 0.81 -1.51 3.26
CA LEU A 40 0.19 -0.19 3.33
C LEU A 40 0.32 0.35 4.75
N VAL A 41 0.45 1.66 4.88
CA VAL A 41 0.31 2.37 6.16
C VAL A 41 -0.90 3.28 6.13
N VAL A 42 -1.70 3.24 7.19
CA VAL A 42 -2.91 4.06 7.32
C VAL A 42 -2.55 5.46 7.77
N LEU A 43 -2.97 6.46 6.99
CA LEU A 43 -2.75 7.88 7.25
C LEU A 43 -3.98 8.53 7.91
N ILE A 44 -5.18 8.13 7.49
CA ILE A 44 -6.47 8.51 8.11
C ILE A 44 -7.24 7.24 8.41
N SER A 45 -7.75 7.14 9.64
CA SER A 45 -8.51 5.99 10.10
C SER A 45 -9.79 5.77 9.30
N GLY A 46 -10.17 4.51 9.09
CA GLY A 46 -11.39 4.17 8.37
C GLY A 46 -11.43 2.71 7.97
N THR A 47 -12.33 2.38 7.05
CA THR A 47 -12.39 1.07 6.41
C THR A 47 -11.44 1.03 5.23
N LEU A 48 -10.71 -0.07 5.07
CA LEU A 48 -9.85 -0.31 3.91
C LEU A 48 -10.30 -1.57 3.20
N VAL A 49 -10.57 -1.46 1.91
CA VAL A 49 -10.86 -2.59 1.03
C VAL A 49 -9.75 -2.68 -0.02
N PHE A 50 -9.13 -3.85 -0.14
CA PHE A 50 -7.98 -4.04 -1.02
C PHE A 50 -7.90 -5.46 -1.55
N ILE A 51 -7.10 -5.65 -2.61
CA ILE A 51 -6.82 -6.96 -3.22
C ILE A 51 -5.32 -7.25 -3.08
N PRO A 52 -4.95 -8.32 -2.36
CA PRO A 52 -3.58 -8.83 -2.35
C PRO A 52 -3.08 -9.17 -3.76
N ALA A 53 -1.76 -9.14 -3.97
CA ALA A 53 -1.15 -9.31 -5.29
C ALA A 53 -1.56 -10.61 -6.01
N ASP A 54 -1.72 -11.70 -5.27
CA ASP A 54 -2.02 -13.03 -5.83
C ASP A 54 -3.51 -13.40 -5.75
N ASN A 55 -4.36 -12.52 -5.22
CA ASN A 55 -5.81 -12.76 -5.17
C ASN A 55 -6.47 -12.41 -6.51
N GLU A 56 -7.53 -13.12 -6.85
CA GLU A 56 -8.40 -12.80 -7.99
C GLU A 56 -9.16 -11.47 -7.76
N ASP A 57 -9.67 -10.85 -8.83
CA ASP A 57 -10.33 -9.53 -8.76
C ASP A 57 -11.56 -9.49 -7.83
N ASN A 58 -12.23 -10.63 -7.64
CA ASN A 58 -13.38 -10.76 -6.75
C ASN A 58 -13.01 -11.19 -5.31
N GLU A 59 -11.74 -11.42 -5.02
CA GLU A 59 -11.24 -11.90 -3.72
C GLU A 59 -10.65 -10.75 -2.89
N THR A 60 -11.51 -9.80 -2.52
CA THR A 60 -11.11 -8.63 -1.73
C THR A 60 -10.98 -8.95 -0.24
N LEU A 61 -10.10 -8.23 0.46
CA LEU A 61 -10.04 -8.18 1.92
C LEU A 61 -10.60 -6.84 2.41
N THR A 62 -11.44 -6.90 3.45
CA THR A 62 -12.02 -5.72 4.10
C THR A 62 -11.56 -5.63 5.55
N TYR A 63 -10.84 -4.56 5.87
CA TYR A 63 -10.42 -4.25 7.23
C TYR A 63 -11.30 -3.14 7.77
N GLY A 64 -12.11 -3.45 8.79
CA GLY A 64 -13.01 -2.49 9.43
C GLY A 64 -12.30 -1.63 10.47
N THR A 65 -12.47 -0.31 10.37
CA THR A 65 -12.05 0.67 11.38
C THR A 65 -10.57 0.59 11.76
N LEU A 66 -9.68 0.63 10.77
CA LEU A 66 -8.25 0.72 11.02
C LEU A 66 -7.88 2.05 11.67
N PRO A 67 -7.05 2.06 12.73
CA PRO A 67 -6.51 3.28 13.30
C PRO A 67 -5.39 3.87 12.43
N VAL A 68 -5.11 5.17 12.60
CA VAL A 68 -3.95 5.84 12.00
C VAL A 68 -2.67 5.13 12.46
N GLY A 69 -1.73 4.93 11.53
CA GLY A 69 -0.46 4.24 11.77
C GLY A 69 -0.53 2.72 11.71
N ALA A 70 -1.72 2.13 11.54
CA ALA A 70 -1.83 0.69 11.29
C ALA A 70 -1.08 0.30 10.01
N VAL A 71 -0.34 -0.81 10.07
CA VAL A 71 0.36 -1.39 8.91
C VAL A 71 -0.42 -2.61 8.42
N VAL A 72 -0.63 -2.68 7.11
CA VAL A 72 -1.28 -3.79 6.42
C VAL A 72 -0.17 -4.64 5.76
N PRO A 73 0.15 -5.81 6.31
CA PRO A 73 1.33 -6.59 5.90
C PRO A 73 1.00 -7.55 4.74
N TYR A 74 0.43 -7.02 3.66
CA TYR A 74 0.16 -7.76 2.43
C TYR A 74 0.88 -7.11 1.26
N PHE A 75 1.34 -7.91 0.31
CA PHE A 75 1.61 -7.40 -1.02
C PHE A 75 0.29 -6.96 -1.65
N VAL A 76 0.10 -5.68 -1.92
CA VAL A 76 -1.18 -5.14 -2.41
C VAL A 76 -1.03 -4.69 -3.85
N ARG A 77 -1.92 -5.18 -4.72
CA ARG A 77 -2.02 -4.72 -6.12
C ARG A 77 -3.13 -3.70 -6.36
N ARG A 78 -4.19 -3.70 -5.55
CA ARG A 78 -5.31 -2.75 -5.70
C ARG A 78 -5.89 -2.33 -4.36
N VAL A 79 -6.24 -1.05 -4.24
CA VAL A 79 -7.08 -0.51 -3.16
C VAL A 79 -8.38 -0.03 -3.80
N LEU A 80 -9.51 -0.58 -3.36
CA LEU A 80 -10.81 -0.32 -3.97
C LEU A 80 -11.35 1.03 -3.51
N ALA A 81 -11.94 1.80 -4.42
CA ALA A 81 -12.66 3.03 -4.08
C ALA A 81 -13.96 2.70 -3.37
N THR A 82 -14.66 1.66 -3.80
CA THR A 82 -15.88 1.20 -3.15
C THR A 82 -15.55 0.64 -1.76
N GLY A 83 -16.19 1.22 -0.74
CA GLY A 83 -16.10 0.76 0.66
C GLY A 83 -14.85 1.24 1.42
N THR A 84 -13.87 1.84 0.75
CA THR A 84 -12.68 2.40 1.43
C THR A 84 -12.95 3.83 1.90
N THR A 85 -12.76 4.06 3.19
CA THR A 85 -12.81 5.39 3.82
C THR A 85 -11.50 5.77 4.51
N ALA A 86 -10.63 4.80 4.77
CA ALA A 86 -9.26 5.05 5.20
C ALA A 86 -8.45 5.68 4.07
N THR A 87 -7.51 6.56 4.41
CA THR A 87 -6.45 6.97 3.47
C THR A 87 -5.18 6.22 3.82
N VAL A 88 -4.46 5.77 2.80
CA VAL A 88 -3.26 4.94 2.97
C VAL A 88 -2.12 5.44 2.08
N ALA A 89 -0.90 5.13 2.49
CA ALA A 89 0.29 5.22 1.66
C ALA A 89 0.90 3.84 1.43
N SER A 90 1.52 3.68 0.26
CA SER A 90 2.26 2.49 -0.11
C SER A 90 3.60 2.41 0.64
N ILE A 91 4.03 1.20 0.94
CA ILE A 91 5.38 0.87 1.38
C ILE A 91 6.04 0.15 0.22
N ASP A 92 6.90 0.85 -0.51
CA ASP A 92 7.45 0.34 -1.75
C ASP A 92 8.93 0.05 -1.60
N GLY A 93 9.35 -1.05 -2.24
CA GLY A 93 10.73 -1.42 -2.42
C GLY A 93 11.08 -1.20 -3.88
#